data_AF-A0A0L6VJ51-F1
#
_entry.id   AF-A0A0L6VJ51-F1
#
_cell.length_a   1.000
_cell.length_b   1.000
_cell.length_c   1.000
_cell.angle_alpha   90.00
_cell.angle_beta   90.00
_cell.angle_gamma   90.00
#
_symmetry.space_group_name_H-M   'P 1'
#
loop_
_entity.id
_entity.type
_entity.pdbx_description
1 polymer ?
#
loop_
_entity_poly.entity_id
_entity_poly.type
_entity_poly.pdbx_seq_one_letter_code
_entity_poly.pdbx_strand_id
1 'polypeptide(L)'
;MADPGESKGLLSGTNSIEETKERGKWYKDKNDISNLPSVLTRIKADSSGPCGTSNWISMPTAKDLIANAFKAPVFFWSTSYSQTFFPHCQSTISTGDNFT
;
A
#
# COMPACT_ATOMS: atom_id res chain seq x y z
N MET A 1 -31.42 6.11 0.60
CA MET A 1 -31.26 4.65 0.39
C MET A 1 -29.89 4.45 -0.21
N ALA A 2 -28.96 3.84 0.53
CA ALA A 2 -27.61 3.53 0.05
C ALA A 2 -27.60 2.10 -0.52
N ASP A 3 -26.87 1.91 -1.61
CA ASP A 3 -26.67 0.66 -2.34
C ASP A 3 -25.94 -0.38 -1.46
N PRO A 4 -26.39 -1.66 -1.35
CA PRO A 4 -25.78 -2.66 -0.47
C PRO A 4 -24.42 -3.21 -0.97
N GLY A 5 -23.81 -2.64 -2.00
CA GLY A 5 -22.70 -3.25 -2.74
C GLY A 5 -21.27 -2.93 -2.29
N GLU A 6 -21.03 -2.08 -1.29
CA GLU A 6 -19.68 -1.54 -1.02
C GLU A 6 -19.03 -2.11 0.26
N SER A 7 -18.68 -3.40 0.25
CA SER A 7 -17.87 -4.04 1.32
C SER A 7 -16.36 -4.06 1.03
N LYS A 8 -15.88 -3.33 0.01
CA LYS A 8 -14.47 -3.37 -0.42
C LYS A 8 -13.53 -2.47 0.41
N GLY A 9 -14.05 -1.57 1.24
CA GLY A 9 -13.23 -0.69 2.09
C GLY A 9 -12.44 -1.43 3.17
N LEU A 10 -13.01 -2.50 3.75
CA LEU A 10 -12.39 -3.22 4.88
C LEU A 10 -11.22 -4.13 4.45
N LEU A 11 -11.33 -4.77 3.28
CA LEU A 11 -10.30 -5.66 2.72
C LEU A 11 -9.05 -4.90 2.25
N SER A 12 -9.17 -3.60 1.99
CA SER A 12 -8.04 -2.76 1.59
C SER A 12 -7.05 -2.48 2.72
N GLY A 13 -7.54 -2.39 3.96
CA GLY A 13 -6.72 -2.06 5.12
C GLY A 13 -5.78 -3.20 5.54
N THR A 14 -6.27 -4.43 5.56
CA THR A 14 -5.51 -5.61 6.02
C THR A 14 -4.35 -5.95 5.08
N ASN A 15 -4.58 -5.97 3.77
CA ASN A 15 -3.55 -6.29 2.77
C ASN A 15 -2.41 -5.25 2.80
N SER A 16 -2.77 -3.97 2.95
CA SER A 16 -1.80 -2.88 3.05
C SER A 16 -0.96 -2.98 4.33
N ILE A 17 -1.56 -3.38 5.45
CA ILE A 17 -0.85 -3.59 6.73
C ILE A 17 0.13 -4.76 6.63
N GLU A 18 -0.28 -5.88 6.04
CA GLU A 18 0.58 -7.05 5.87
C GLU A 18 1.77 -6.75 4.96
N GLU A 19 1.55 -6.14 3.80
CA GLU A 19 2.62 -5.73 2.87
C GLU A 19 3.60 -4.74 3.53
N THR A 20 3.07 -3.80 4.33
CA THR A 20 3.91 -2.82 5.06
C THR A 20 4.79 -3.49 6.11
N LYS A 21 4.29 -4.54 6.78
CA LYS A 21 5.08 -5.33 7.73
C LYS A 21 6.14 -6.16 7.00
N GLU A 22 5.78 -6.81 5.90
CA GLU A 22 6.69 -7.67 5.13
C GLU A 22 7.83 -6.86 4.48
N ARG A 23 7.51 -5.69 3.92
CA ARG A 23 8.45 -4.89 3.13
C ARG A 23 8.86 -3.58 3.80
N GLY A 24 8.58 -3.42 5.08
CA GLY A 24 8.89 -2.20 5.82
C GLY A 24 10.35 -1.77 5.72
N LYS A 25 11.28 -2.73 5.69
CA LYS A 25 12.70 -2.46 5.45
C LYS A 25 12.96 -1.89 4.06
N TRP A 26 12.38 -2.48 3.01
CA TRP A 26 12.52 -2.02 1.63
C TRP A 26 12.01 -0.59 1.44
N TYR A 27 10.86 -0.25 2.05
CA TYR A 27 10.33 1.11 2.00
C TYR A 27 11.20 2.12 2.76
N LYS A 28 11.83 1.70 3.86
CA LYS A 28 12.78 2.53 4.61
C LYS A 28 14.07 2.76 3.82
N ASP A 29 14.61 1.71 3.18
CA ASP A 29 15.85 1.76 2.41
C ASP A 29 15.71 2.64 1.16
N LYS A 30 14.51 2.70 0.56
CA LYS A 30 14.19 3.64 -0.53
C LYS A 30 13.90 5.07 -0.08
N ASN A 31 13.87 5.33 1.23
CA ASN A 31 13.46 6.61 1.82
C ASN A 31 12.00 7.00 1.45
N ASP A 32 11.16 6.02 1.08
CA ASP A 32 9.74 6.22 0.74
C ASP A 32 8.89 6.31 2.02
N ILE A 33 9.23 5.53 3.04
CA ILE A 33 8.58 5.54 4.36
C ILE A 33 9.64 5.64 5.45
N SER A 34 9.82 6.84 6.01
CA SER A 34 10.78 7.08 7.10
C SER A 34 10.26 6.65 8.47
N ASN A 35 8.93 6.64 8.68
CA ASN A 35 8.28 6.28 9.93
C ASN A 35 7.21 5.20 9.72
N LEU A 36 7.66 3.94 9.66
CA LEU A 36 6.80 2.77 9.47
C LEU A 36 5.70 2.62 10.55
N PRO A 37 5.99 2.79 11.86
CA PRO A 37 4.95 2.72 12.89
C PRO A 37 3.83 3.75 12.67
N SER A 38 4.17 4.99 12.31
CA SER A 38 3.17 6.02 12.03
C SER A 38 2.28 5.63 10.85
N VAL A 39 2.86 5.12 9.76
CA VAL A 39 2.09 4.69 8.58
C VAL A 39 1.13 3.54 8.94
N LEU A 40 1.60 2.55 9.70
CA LEU A 40 0.75 1.44 10.16
C LEU A 40 -0.43 1.92 11.01
N THR A 41 -0.21 2.89 11.90
CA THR A 41 -1.29 3.48 12.70
C THR A 41 -2.31 4.20 11.82
N ARG A 42 -1.88 4.89 10.76
CA ARG A 42 -2.79 5.64 9.87
C ARG A 42 -3.62 4.74 8.95
N ILE A 43 -3.06 3.63 8.49
CA ILE A 43 -3.76 2.66 7.63
C ILE A 43 -4.80 1.86 8.42
N LYS A 44 -4.57 1.68 9.71
CA LYS A 44 -5.49 0.96 10.58
C LYS A 44 -6.75 1.79 10.81
N ALA A 45 -7.82 1.47 10.10
CA ALA A 45 -9.15 2.02 10.35
C ALA A 45 -9.87 1.16 11.39
N ASP A 46 -10.21 1.74 12.53
CA ASP A 46 -10.93 1.04 13.62
C ASP A 46 -12.44 0.91 13.35
N SER A 47 -12.96 1.54 12.29
CA SER A 47 -14.38 1.48 11.91
C SER A 47 -14.55 1.40 10.40
N SER A 48 -15.69 0.86 9.96
CA SER A 48 -16.11 0.80 8.55
C SER A 48 -16.64 2.13 7.99
N GLY A 49 -16.66 3.19 8.80
CA GLY A 49 -17.14 4.52 8.41
C GLY A 49 -16.03 5.43 7.85
N PRO A 50 -16.38 6.68 7.48
CA PRO A 50 -15.42 7.68 7.04
C PRO A 50 -14.31 7.88 8.09
N CYS A 51 -13.07 7.84 7.63
CA CYS A 51 -11.90 8.04 8.47
C CYS A 51 -11.52 9.52 8.58
N GLY A 52 -11.04 9.92 9.76
CA GLY A 52 -10.57 11.29 10.00
C GLY A 52 -9.27 11.61 9.26
N THR A 53 -8.89 12.90 9.26
CA THR A 53 -7.67 13.41 8.62
C THR A 53 -6.39 12.77 9.16
N SER A 54 -6.41 12.23 10.39
CA SER A 54 -5.31 11.46 10.96
C SER A 54 -4.95 10.22 10.14
N ASN A 55 -5.90 9.65 9.40
CA ASN A 55 -5.74 8.45 8.59
C ASN A 55 -5.37 8.78 7.13
N TRP A 56 -5.26 10.06 6.79
CA TRP A 56 -4.87 10.48 5.45
C TRP A 56 -3.39 10.17 5.21
N ILE A 57 -3.12 9.62 4.03
CA ILE A 57 -1.77 9.37 3.51
C ILE A 57 -1.64 10.16 2.21
N SER A 58 -0.58 10.96 2.11
CA SER A 58 -0.26 11.70 0.91
C SER A 58 0.47 10.83 -0.11
N MET A 59 0.23 11.07 -1.40
CA MET A 59 1.23 10.73 -2.42
C MET A 59 2.52 11.51 -2.14
N PRO A 60 3.72 10.93 -2.34
CA PRO A 60 3.99 9.62 -2.95
C PRO A 60 3.89 8.41 -2.00
N THR A 61 3.85 8.60 -0.69
CA THR A 61 3.99 7.52 0.31
C THR A 61 2.99 6.36 0.15
N ALA A 62 1.76 6.63 -0.31
CA ALA A 62 0.74 5.59 -0.51
C ALA A 62 0.93 4.73 -1.77
N LYS A 63 1.70 5.20 -2.75
CA LYS A 63 1.63 4.70 -4.13
C LYS A 63 2.16 3.27 -4.29
N ASP A 64 3.36 3.02 -3.78
CA ASP A 64 4.04 1.73 -3.86
C ASP A 64 3.38 0.75 -2.91
N LEU A 65 2.92 1.25 -1.76
CA LEU A 65 2.17 0.49 -0.77
C LEU A 65 0.87 -0.09 -1.37
N ILE A 66 0.07 0.73 -2.05
CA ILE A 66 -1.16 0.26 -2.71
C ILE A 66 -0.82 -0.67 -3.89
N ALA A 67 0.09 -0.27 -4.78
CA ALA A 67 0.43 -1.08 -5.95
C ALA A 67 0.93 -2.46 -5.56
N ASN A 68 1.78 -2.53 -4.53
CA ASN A 68 2.31 -3.78 -4.06
C ASN A 68 1.32 -4.62 -3.23
N ALA A 69 0.47 -4.00 -2.42
CA ALA A 69 -0.53 -4.73 -1.62
C ALA A 69 -1.57 -5.42 -2.50
N PHE A 70 -1.96 -4.78 -3.61
CA PHE A 70 -2.94 -5.34 -4.55
C PHE A 70 -2.32 -6.08 -5.73
N LYS A 71 -0.98 -6.13 -5.82
CA LYS A 71 -0.22 -6.69 -6.94
C LYS A 71 -0.75 -6.18 -8.30
N ALA A 72 -1.14 -4.91 -8.36
CA ALA A 72 -1.81 -4.30 -9.50
C ALA A 72 -1.28 -2.89 -9.74
N PRO A 73 -1.24 -2.43 -11.01
CA PRO A 73 -0.82 -1.07 -11.31
C PRO A 73 -1.82 -0.06 -10.74
N VAL A 74 -1.30 1.02 -10.15
CA VAL A 74 -2.08 2.15 -9.62
C VAL A 74 -1.87 3.34 -10.54
N PHE A 75 -2.98 3.90 -11.04
CA PHE A 75 -2.97 5.10 -11.86
C PHE A 75 -3.46 6.28 -11.03
N PHE A 76 -2.58 7.26 -10.85
CA PHE A 76 -2.97 8.55 -10.30
C PHE A 76 -3.10 9.57 -11.42
N TRP A 77 -4.25 10.23 -11.47
CA TRP A 77 -4.54 11.24 -12.46
C TRP A 77 -4.97 12.53 -11.78
N SER A 78 -4.36 13.64 -12.20
CA SER A 78 -4.74 15.00 -11.86
C SER A 78 -4.43 15.90 -13.06
N THR A 79 -5.15 17.01 -13.16
CA THR A 79 -4.96 18.03 -14.20
C THR A 79 -3.56 18.64 -14.19
N SER A 80 -2.89 18.64 -13.04
CA SER A 80 -1.55 19.20 -12.88
C SER A 80 -0.44 18.14 -12.87
N TYR A 81 -0.78 16.88 -12.58
CA TYR A 81 0.21 15.81 -12.44
C TYR A 81 -0.46 14.43 -12.56
N SER A 82 0.13 13.54 -13.36
CA SER A 82 -0.33 12.16 -13.48
C SER A 82 0.86 11.20 -13.38
N GLN A 83 0.68 10.08 -12.70
CA GLN A 83 1.73 9.08 -12.56
C GLN A 83 1.15 7.67 -12.40
N THR A 84 1.83 6.69 -13.00
CA THR A 84 1.51 5.28 -12.89
C THR A 84 2.56 4.58 -12.02
N PHE A 85 2.11 3.66 -11.17
CA PHE A 85 2.96 2.84 -10.31
C PHE A 85 2.68 1.38 -10.57
N PHE A 86 3.74 0.60 -10.73
CA PHE A 86 3.63 -0.83 -10.97
C PHE A 86 4.02 -1.59 -9.71
N PRO A 87 3.39 -2.75 -9.44
CA PRO A 87 3.82 -3.62 -8.37
C PRO A 87 5.27 -4.06 -8.62
N HIS A 88 6.09 -3.98 -7.58
CA HIS A 88 7.41 -4.55 -7.58
C HIS A 88 7.30 -6.05 -7.32
N CYS A 89 7.57 -6.84 -8.36
CA CYS A 89 7.80 -8.27 -8.21
C CYS A 89 9.09 -8.48 -7.43
N GLN A 90 9.00 -9.10 -6.25
CA GLN A 90 10.19 -9.68 -5.64
C GLN A 90 10.50 -10.96 -6.42
N SER A 91 11.66 -11.04 -7.06
CA SER A 91 12.25 -12.33 -7.38
C SER A 91 12.70 -12.93 -6.04
N THR A 92 11.87 -13.80 -5.45
CA THR A 92 12.40 -14.79 -4.50
C THR A 92 13.35 -15.65 -5.30
N ILE A 93 14.64 -15.31 -5.30
CA ILE A 93 15.67 -16.28 -5.60
C ILE A 93 15.58 -17.25 -4.42
N SER A 94 14.89 -18.38 -4.61
CA SER A 94 15.08 -19.51 -3.73
C SER A 94 16.55 -19.88 -3.85
N THR A 95 17.31 -19.62 -2.80
CA THR A 95 18.66 -20.16 -2.63
C THR A 95 18.55 -21.68 -2.69
N GLY A 96 18.62 -22.25 -3.88
CA GLY A 96 18.26 -23.63 -4.16
C GLY A 96 18.42 -24.03 -5.63
N ASP A 97 18.27 -23.10 -6.57
CA ASP A 97 18.54 -23.38 -7.98
C ASP A 97 20.03 -23.20 -8.28
N ASN A 98 20.82 -24.17 -7.83
CA ASN A 98 22.17 -24.39 -8.33
C ASN A 98 22.07 -24.74 -9.82
N PHE A 99 22.36 -23.79 -10.69
CA PHE A 99 22.82 -24.12 -12.04
C PHE A 99 24.29 -24.49 -11.97
N THR A 100 24.58 -25.76 -11.69
CA THR A 100 25.76 -26.47 -12.22
C THR A 100 25.52 -27.97 -12.14
#